data_AF-X1J640-F1
#
_entry.id   AF-X1J640-F1
#
_cell.length_a   1.000
_cell.length_b   1.000
_cell.length_c   1.000
_cell.angle_alpha   90.00
_cell.angle_beta   90.00
_cell.angle_gamma   90.00
#
_symmetry.space_group_name_H-M   'P 1'
#
loop_
_entity.id
_entity.type
_entity.pdbx_description
1 polymer ?
#
loop_
_entity_poly.entity_id
_entity_poly.type
_entity_poly.pdbx_seq_one_letter_code
_entity_poly.pdbx_strand_id
1 'polypeptide(L)'
;MAEVYFFTEAEKLLSALDLLGIEDFRGVGVPIKLHMGEPGNRYYISPSIVKLTVGRLKDIGAEPFLFDTTVAYPGPRSTRDGYKKAAYRHGFGDDKMGCEVVIGEEGVKVVECGYSFEVAKEICKSTHLVVMSHVKGHVQAGFGGAIK
;
A
#
# COMPACT_ATOMS: atom_id res chain seq x y z
N MET A 1 -0.44 23.24 2.71
CA MET A 1 -0.54 22.58 4.04
C MET A 1 -1.18 21.23 3.78
N ALA A 2 -0.72 20.14 4.41
CA ALA A 2 -1.36 18.83 4.20
C ALA A 2 -2.74 18.82 4.87
N GLU A 3 -3.75 18.32 4.17
CA GLU A 3 -5.08 18.11 4.72
C GLU A 3 -5.11 16.82 5.54
N VAL A 4 -5.66 16.91 6.76
CA VAL A 4 -5.69 15.80 7.70
C VAL A 4 -7.11 15.61 8.20
N TYR A 5 -7.65 14.42 7.98
CA TYR A 5 -8.97 14.03 8.45
C TYR A 5 -8.83 13.01 9.57
N PHE A 6 -9.48 13.27 10.70
CA PHE A 6 -9.53 12.35 11.83
C PHE A 6 -10.93 11.77 11.97
N PHE A 7 -11.02 10.44 12.08
CA PHE A 7 -12.26 9.72 12.31
C PHE A 7 -11.98 8.42 13.06
N THR A 8 -12.97 7.95 13.81
CA THR A 8 -12.87 6.73 14.65
C THR A 8 -13.62 5.54 14.06
N GLU A 9 -14.55 5.79 13.15
CA GLU A 9 -15.38 4.77 12.47
C GLU A 9 -14.81 4.52 11.08
N ALA A 10 -14.59 3.24 10.71
CA ALA A 10 -13.92 2.87 9.47
C ALA A 10 -14.72 3.31 8.23
N GLU A 11 -16.04 3.39 8.34
CA GLU A 11 -16.98 3.78 7.29
C GLU A 11 -16.74 5.24 6.84
N LYS A 12 -16.24 6.09 7.76
CA LYS A 12 -15.90 7.49 7.46
C LYS A 12 -14.67 7.64 6.57
N LEU A 13 -13.91 6.57 6.36
CA LEU A 13 -12.81 6.54 5.39
C LEU A 13 -13.30 6.90 3.98
N LEU A 14 -14.48 6.42 3.58
CA LEU A 14 -15.03 6.68 2.25
C LEU A 14 -15.25 8.18 2.03
N SER A 15 -15.91 8.85 3.00
CA SER A 15 -16.11 10.29 2.95
C SER A 15 -14.79 11.07 3.01
N ALA A 16 -13.80 10.59 3.77
CA ALA A 16 -12.48 11.23 3.81
C ALA A 16 -11.74 11.13 2.46
N LEU A 17 -11.84 9.98 1.77
CA LEU A 17 -11.27 9.82 0.42
C LEU A 17 -11.93 10.79 -0.57
N ASP A 18 -13.25 10.98 -0.49
CA ASP A 18 -13.97 11.92 -1.36
C ASP A 18 -13.50 13.37 -1.16
N LEU A 19 -13.28 13.76 0.10
CA LEU A 19 -12.76 15.10 0.43
C LEU A 19 -11.32 15.32 -0.03
N LEU A 20 -10.52 14.25 -0.11
CA LEU A 20 -9.13 14.28 -0.59
C LEU A 20 -9.01 14.40 -2.12
N GLY A 21 -10.13 14.50 -2.85
CA GLY A 21 -10.10 14.72 -4.30
C GLY A 21 -9.67 13.50 -5.12
N ILE A 22 -10.04 12.28 -4.68
CA ILE A 22 -9.69 11.04 -5.40
C ILE A 22 -10.21 11.01 -6.85
N GLU A 23 -11.11 11.90 -7.26
CA GLU A 23 -11.63 12.01 -8.63
C GLU A 23 -10.53 12.14 -9.70
N ASP A 24 -9.38 12.72 -9.36
CA ASP A 24 -8.22 12.82 -10.25
C ASP A 24 -7.61 11.45 -10.62
N PHE A 25 -8.03 10.39 -9.93
CA PHE A 25 -7.52 9.03 -10.11
C PHE A 25 -8.32 8.25 -11.19
N ARG A 26 -9.34 8.87 -11.79
CA ARG A 26 -10.14 8.24 -12.84
C ARG A 26 -9.27 7.85 -14.05
N GLY A 27 -9.40 6.59 -14.47
CA GLY A 27 -8.71 6.05 -15.65
C GLY A 27 -7.21 5.85 -15.48
N VAL A 28 -6.67 5.95 -14.27
CA VAL A 28 -5.25 5.70 -14.00
C VAL A 28 -5.04 4.45 -13.13
N GLY A 29 -3.90 3.79 -13.34
CA GLY A 29 -3.41 2.71 -12.48
C GLY A 29 -2.90 3.27 -11.15
N VAL A 30 -3.50 2.82 -10.04
CA VAL A 30 -3.24 3.37 -8.69
C VAL A 30 -2.62 2.29 -7.80
N PRO A 31 -1.30 2.31 -7.55
CA PRO A 31 -0.72 1.51 -6.48
C PRO A 31 -1.30 1.93 -5.13
N ILE A 32 -1.84 0.97 -4.42
CA ILE A 32 -2.13 1.08 -2.99
C ILE A 32 -0.96 0.43 -2.26
N LYS A 33 0.01 1.25 -1.86
CA LYS A 33 1.17 0.79 -1.11
C LYS A 33 0.77 0.48 0.32
N LEU A 34 0.91 -0.78 0.73
CA LEU A 34 0.62 -1.22 2.09
C LEU A 34 1.48 -2.41 2.51
N HIS A 35 1.81 -2.47 3.80
CA HIS A 35 2.41 -3.67 4.39
C HIS A 35 1.33 -4.72 4.66
N MET A 36 1.38 -5.86 3.96
CA MET A 36 0.36 -6.92 4.02
C MET A 36 0.61 -7.93 5.15
N GLY A 37 1.37 -7.55 6.17
CA GLY A 37 1.61 -8.33 7.38
C GLY A 37 2.78 -9.31 7.30
N GLU A 38 3.38 -9.57 8.46
CA GLU A 38 4.40 -10.62 8.63
C GLU A 38 3.74 -11.92 9.08
N PRO A 39 4.16 -13.10 8.58
CA PRO A 39 3.61 -14.36 9.05
C PRO A 39 3.70 -14.48 10.58
N GLY A 40 2.58 -14.84 11.21
CA GLY A 40 2.46 -14.92 12.68
C GLY A 40 2.12 -13.60 13.37
N ASN A 41 2.18 -12.47 12.67
CA ASN A 41 1.68 -11.20 13.19
C ASN A 41 0.19 -11.04 12.86
N ARG A 42 -0.58 -10.44 13.78
CA ARG A 42 -2.01 -10.11 13.58
C ARG A 42 -2.28 -8.61 13.48
N TYR A 43 -1.26 -7.77 13.72
CA TYR A 43 -1.40 -6.31 13.80
C TYR A 43 -1.05 -5.62 12.48
N TYR A 44 -1.58 -6.11 11.36
CA TYR A 44 -1.54 -5.43 10.07
C TYR A 44 -2.86 -4.69 9.82
N ILE A 45 -2.91 -3.82 8.81
CA ILE A 45 -4.15 -3.10 8.45
C ILE A 45 -5.23 -4.12 8.13
N SER A 46 -6.44 -3.94 8.64
CA SER A 46 -7.53 -4.86 8.34
C SER A 46 -7.75 -4.98 6.83
N PRO A 47 -7.76 -6.19 6.26
CA PRO A 47 -8.09 -6.41 4.85
C PRO A 47 -9.46 -5.83 4.47
N SER A 48 -10.41 -5.75 5.41
CA SER A 48 -11.73 -5.14 5.16
C SER A 48 -11.63 -3.64 4.85
N ILE A 49 -10.76 -2.90 5.55
CA ILE A 49 -10.54 -1.46 5.33
C ILE A 49 -9.87 -1.23 3.98
N VAL A 50 -8.91 -2.08 3.62
CA VAL A 50 -8.24 -2.03 2.32
C VAL A 50 -9.25 -2.31 1.20
N LYS A 51 -10.12 -3.30 1.37
CA LYS A 51 -11.19 -3.61 0.41
C LYS A 51 -12.16 -2.44 0.20
N LEU A 52 -12.53 -1.70 1.25
CA LEU A 52 -13.34 -0.47 1.12
C LEU A 52 -12.63 0.58 0.26
N THR A 53 -11.32 0.75 0.46
CA THR A 53 -10.49 1.69 -0.32
C THR A 53 -10.42 1.27 -1.79
N VAL A 54 -10.16 -0.01 -2.07
CA VAL A 54 -10.16 -0.58 -3.42
C VAL A 54 -11.51 -0.38 -4.11
N GLY A 55 -12.61 -0.67 -3.40
CA GLY A 55 -13.96 -0.49 -3.92
C GLY A 55 -14.23 0.97 -4.30
N ARG A 56 -13.93 1.91 -3.41
CA ARG A 56 -14.17 3.33 -3.67
C ARG A 56 -13.36 3.87 -4.86
N LEU A 57 -12.10 3.47 -4.99
CA LEU A 57 -11.26 3.84 -6.14
C LEU A 57 -11.83 3.26 -7.45
N LYS A 58 -12.36 2.04 -7.43
CA LYS A 58 -13.03 1.46 -8.60
C LYS A 58 -14.33 2.19 -8.95
N ASP A 59 -15.12 2.60 -7.95
CA ASP A 59 -16.40 3.30 -8.17
C ASP A 59 -16.23 4.61 -8.94
N ILE A 60 -15.10 5.31 -8.77
CA ILE A 60 -14.78 6.54 -9.51
C ILE A 60 -14.12 6.28 -10.88
N GLY A 61 -13.84 5.00 -11.20
CA GLY A 61 -13.23 4.56 -12.45
C GLY A 61 -11.70 4.50 -12.43
N ALA A 62 -11.05 4.45 -11.26
CA ALA A 62 -9.62 4.19 -11.15
C ALA A 62 -9.31 2.68 -11.30
N GLU A 63 -8.04 2.36 -11.55
CA GLU A 63 -7.54 0.99 -11.68
C GLU A 63 -6.58 0.65 -10.52
N PRO A 64 -7.09 0.43 -9.29
CA PRO A 64 -6.24 0.16 -8.15
C PRO A 64 -5.61 -1.24 -8.19
N PHE A 65 -4.41 -1.36 -7.63
CA PHE A 65 -3.76 -2.63 -7.32
C PHE A 65 -3.02 -2.53 -5.99
N LEU A 66 -2.99 -3.62 -5.21
CA LEU A 66 -2.21 -3.64 -3.98
C LEU A 66 -0.73 -3.78 -4.32
N PHE A 67 0.11 -3.01 -3.62
CA PHE A 67 1.54 -2.96 -3.89
C PHE A 67 2.38 -2.99 -2.61
N ASP A 68 3.46 -3.76 -2.62
CA ASP A 68 4.58 -3.62 -1.69
C ASP A 68 5.85 -4.20 -2.33
N THR A 69 7.00 -4.05 -1.68
CA THR A 69 8.26 -4.68 -2.12
C THR A 69 8.65 -5.83 -1.20
N THR A 70 9.53 -6.71 -1.69
CA THR A 70 10.20 -7.68 -0.83
C THR A 70 11.04 -7.01 0.25
N VAL A 71 11.30 -7.74 1.34
CA VAL A 71 12.23 -7.30 2.38
C VAL A 71 13.65 -7.76 2.12
N ALA A 72 14.62 -6.97 2.55
CA ALA A 72 16.05 -7.29 2.41
C ALA A 72 16.55 -8.35 3.42
N TYR A 73 15.80 -8.62 4.48
CA TYR A 73 16.17 -9.63 5.47
C TYR A 73 15.60 -11.01 5.13
N PRO A 74 16.26 -12.10 5.54
CA PRO A 74 15.77 -13.45 5.31
C PRO A 74 14.40 -13.67 5.95
N GLY A 75 13.48 -14.27 5.19
CA GLY A 75 12.18 -14.65 5.71
C GLY A 75 11.15 -14.87 4.61
N PRO A 76 9.90 -15.18 4.97
CA PRO A 76 8.86 -15.51 3.99
C PRO A 76 8.55 -14.37 3.01
N ARG A 77 8.91 -13.12 3.30
CA ARG A 77 8.68 -11.96 2.41
C ARG A 77 9.92 -11.51 1.65
N SER A 78 11.02 -12.27 1.71
CA SER A 78 12.25 -11.92 0.98
C SER A 78 12.18 -12.29 -0.50
N THR A 79 11.11 -12.94 -0.94
CA THR A 79 10.81 -13.24 -2.35
C THR A 79 9.37 -12.88 -2.68
N ARG A 80 9.10 -12.52 -3.93
CA ARG A 80 7.77 -12.20 -4.46
C ARG A 80 6.75 -13.29 -4.15
N ASP A 81 7.07 -14.54 -4.47
CA ASP A 81 6.17 -15.67 -4.25
C ASP A 81 5.90 -15.93 -2.78
N GLY A 82 6.94 -15.81 -1.94
CA GLY A 82 6.81 -15.95 -0.51
C GLY A 82 5.91 -14.86 0.07
N TYR A 83 6.08 -13.61 -0.37
CA TYR A 83 5.25 -12.51 0.08
C TYR A 83 3.80 -12.68 -0.42
N LYS A 84 3.55 -13.00 -1.69
CA LYS A 84 2.19 -13.28 -2.17
C LYS A 84 1.48 -14.35 -1.34
N LYS A 85 2.19 -15.42 -0.94
CA LYS A 85 1.65 -16.46 -0.04
C LYS A 85 1.32 -15.90 1.35
N ALA A 86 2.18 -15.06 1.93
CA ALA A 86 1.92 -14.41 3.21
C ALA A 86 0.71 -13.47 3.14
N ALA A 87 0.64 -12.62 2.11
CA ALA A 87 -0.45 -11.70 1.85
C ALA A 87 -1.79 -12.46 1.70
N TYR A 88 -1.83 -13.53 0.92
CA TYR A 88 -3.01 -14.37 0.74
C TYR A 88 -3.53 -14.95 2.07
N ARG A 89 -2.63 -15.47 2.91
CA ARG A 89 -2.99 -16.00 4.25
C ARG A 89 -3.57 -14.93 5.17
N HIS A 90 -3.12 -13.68 5.02
CA HIS A 90 -3.65 -12.53 5.76
C HIS A 90 -4.91 -11.93 5.14
N GLY A 91 -5.44 -12.52 4.05
CA GLY A 91 -6.69 -12.10 3.43
C GLY A 91 -6.53 -11.15 2.26
N PHE A 92 -5.31 -10.78 1.87
CA PHE A 92 -5.01 -9.91 0.72
C PHE A 92 -4.83 -10.70 -0.58
N GLY A 93 -5.66 -11.72 -0.82
CA GLY A 93 -5.68 -12.41 -2.11
C GLY A 93 -6.42 -11.57 -3.16
N ASP A 94 -6.02 -11.68 -4.43
CA ASP A 94 -6.63 -10.97 -5.55
C ASP A 94 -8.16 -11.20 -5.60
N ASP A 95 -8.58 -12.44 -5.32
CA ASP A 95 -9.97 -12.88 -5.23
C ASP A 95 -10.76 -12.15 -4.13
N LYS A 96 -10.11 -11.86 -2.99
CA LYS A 96 -10.73 -11.21 -1.83
C LYS A 96 -10.75 -9.69 -1.97
N MET A 97 -9.67 -9.13 -2.50
CA MET A 97 -9.48 -7.70 -2.67
C MET A 97 -10.20 -7.15 -3.90
N GLY A 98 -10.42 -8.00 -4.91
CA GLY A 98 -10.99 -7.60 -6.19
C GLY A 98 -10.02 -6.82 -7.06
N CYS A 99 -8.73 -6.79 -6.75
CA CYS A 99 -7.68 -6.17 -7.57
C CYS A 99 -6.40 -7.02 -7.49
N GLU A 100 -5.44 -6.76 -8.38
CA GLU A 100 -4.17 -7.48 -8.38
C GLU A 100 -3.33 -7.16 -7.12
N VAL A 101 -2.64 -8.17 -6.59
CA VAL A 101 -1.59 -8.01 -5.58
C VAL A 101 -0.22 -8.14 -6.24
N VAL A 102 0.46 -7.00 -6.35
CA VAL A 102 1.77 -6.85 -7.00
C VAL A 102 2.85 -6.74 -5.94
N ILE A 103 3.88 -7.59 -6.04
CA ILE A 103 5.07 -7.51 -5.18
C ILE A 103 6.28 -7.16 -6.05
N GLY A 104 6.80 -5.95 -5.88
CA GLY A 104 7.96 -5.44 -6.61
C GLY A 104 9.27 -5.99 -6.06
N GLU A 105 10.21 -6.30 -6.96
CA GLU A 105 11.59 -6.73 -6.66
C GLU A 105 12.64 -5.94 -7.44
N GLU A 106 12.21 -5.14 -8.43
CA GLU A 106 13.11 -4.34 -9.27
C GLU A 106 13.06 -2.86 -8.88
N GLY A 107 14.24 -2.29 -8.66
CA GLY A 107 14.44 -0.87 -8.45
C GLY A 107 14.87 -0.14 -9.73
N VAL A 108 14.44 1.11 -9.87
CA VAL A 108 14.98 2.08 -10.82
C VAL A 108 15.85 3.05 -10.03
N LYS A 109 17.07 3.30 -10.54
CA LYS A 109 17.99 4.26 -9.92
C LYS A 109 17.46 5.69 -10.09
N VAL A 110 17.21 6.36 -8.97
CA VAL A 110 16.80 7.77 -8.90
C VAL A 110 17.87 8.54 -8.14
N VAL A 111 18.31 9.67 -8.68
CA VAL A 111 19.29 10.54 -8.03
C VAL A 111 18.60 11.83 -7.60
N GLU A 112 18.58 12.10 -6.30
CA GLU A 112 17.92 13.26 -5.71
C GLU A 112 18.80 13.84 -4.61
N CYS A 113 18.94 15.17 -4.56
CA CYS A 113 19.80 15.87 -3.58
C CYS A 113 21.25 15.32 -3.48
N GLY A 114 21.80 14.78 -4.58
CA GLY A 114 23.15 14.19 -4.61
C GLY A 114 23.25 12.75 -4.06
N TYR A 115 22.13 12.15 -3.66
CA TYR A 115 22.05 10.75 -3.21
C TYR A 115 21.41 9.87 -4.28
N SER A 116 21.84 8.61 -4.34
CA SER A 116 21.26 7.61 -5.23
C SER A 116 20.36 6.68 -4.44
N PHE A 117 19.13 6.51 -4.92
CA PHE A 117 18.12 5.62 -4.37
C PHE A 117 17.71 4.60 -5.43
N GLU A 118 17.31 3.40 -4.99
CA GLU A 118 16.55 2.49 -5.84
C GLU A 118 15.07 2.57 -5.45
N VAL A 119 14.25 3.02 -6.39
CA VAL A 119 12.81 3.19 -6.20
C VAL A 119 12.10 2.11 -7.00
N ALA A 120 11.09 1.46 -6.41
CA ALA A 120 10.37 0.40 -7.09
C ALA A 120 9.81 0.87 -8.44
N LYS A 121 10.01 0.06 -9.47
CA LYS A 121 9.63 0.35 -10.86
C LYS A 121 8.14 0.69 -11.00
N GLU A 122 7.28 0.03 -10.23
CA GLU A 122 5.84 0.26 -10.20
C GLU A 122 5.54 1.68 -9.70
N ILE A 123 6.18 2.12 -8.61
CA ILE A 123 6.02 3.49 -8.10
C ILE A 123 6.53 4.52 -9.12
N CYS A 124 7.69 4.28 -9.75
CA CYS A 124 8.23 5.20 -10.76
C CYS A 124 7.36 5.35 -12.01
N LYS A 125 6.55 4.34 -12.34
CA LYS A 125 5.64 4.36 -13.50
C LYS A 125 4.26 4.94 -13.16
N SER A 126 3.94 5.06 -11.88
CA SER A 126 2.66 5.56 -11.42
C SER A 126 2.67 7.08 -11.27
N THR A 127 1.59 7.71 -11.71
CA THR A 127 1.36 9.15 -11.54
C THR A 127 0.68 9.47 -10.21
N HIS A 128 0.03 8.48 -9.60
CA HIS A 128 -0.73 8.59 -8.36
C HIS A 128 -0.36 7.42 -7.43
N LEU A 129 -0.42 7.65 -6.12
CA LEU A 129 -0.09 6.64 -5.11
C LEU A 129 -1.00 6.81 -3.90
N VAL A 130 -1.63 5.72 -3.47
CA VAL A 130 -2.30 5.66 -2.16
C VAL A 130 -1.39 4.92 -1.20
N VAL A 131 -1.09 5.51 -0.05
CA VAL A 131 -0.29 4.84 0.99
C VAL A 131 -1.16 4.54 2.19
N MET A 132 -1.37 3.26 2.48
CA MET A 132 -2.07 2.82 3.68
C MET A 132 -1.04 2.32 4.70
N SER A 133 -1.09 2.86 5.92
CA SER A 133 -0.16 2.50 6.98
C SER A 133 -0.87 2.31 8.31
N HIS A 134 -0.37 1.38 9.13
CA HIS A 134 -0.76 1.22 10.51
C HIS A 134 0.36 1.71 11.42
N VAL A 135 -0.01 2.23 12.58
CA VAL A 135 0.95 2.58 13.61
C VAL A 135 1.56 1.30 14.17
N LYS A 136 2.89 1.24 14.17
CA LYS A 136 3.67 0.21 14.88
C LYS A 136 4.95 0.82 15.42
N GLY A 137 5.50 0.22 16.48
CA GLY A 137 6.87 0.50 16.89
C GLY A 137 7.88 0.04 15.82
N HIS A 138 8.98 0.77 15.67
CA HIS A 138 10.11 0.38 14.82
C HIS A 138 11.42 0.48 15.60
N VAL A 139 12.17 -0.61 15.64
CA VAL A 139 13.38 -0.74 16.48
C VAL A 139 14.43 0.34 16.22
N GLN A 140 14.53 0.83 14.98
CA GLN A 140 15.51 1.85 14.57
C GLN A 140 14.93 3.26 14.43
N ALA A 141 13.61 3.40 14.32
CA ALA A 141 12.97 4.67 13.92
C ALA A 141 11.90 5.16 14.93
N GLY A 142 11.72 4.45 16.05
CA GLY A 142 10.66 4.71 17.02
C GLY A 142 9.31 4.20 16.53
N PHE A 143 8.77 4.78 15.45
CA PHE A 143 7.49 4.41 14.86
C PHE A 143 7.60 4.13 13.36
N GLY A 144 6.82 3.18 12.85
CA GLY A 144 6.59 3.00 11.42
C GLY A 144 5.37 3.81 10.96
N GLY A 145 5.42 4.32 9.73
CA GLY A 145 4.33 5.10 9.14
C GLY A 145 4.31 5.04 7.61
N ALA A 146 3.70 6.05 6.99
CA ALA A 146 3.50 6.15 5.54
C ALA A 146 4.81 6.17 4.75
N ILE A 147 5.76 7.00 5.21
CA ILE A 147 7.14 7.00 4.75
C ILE A 147 7.93 6.15 5.73
N LYS A 148 8.48 5.04 5.24
CA LYS A 148 9.26 4.09 6.02
C LYS A 148 10.54 3.75 5.29
#